data_AF-A0A8S3VKN8-F1
#
_entry.id   AF-A0A8S3VKN8-F1
#
_cell.length_a   1.000
_cell.length_b   1.000
_cell.length_c   1.000
_cell.angle_alpha   90.00
_cell.angle_beta   90.00
_cell.angle_gamma   90.00
#
_symmetry.space_group_name_H-M   'P 1'
#
loop_
_entity.id
_entity.type
_entity.pdbx_description
1 polymer ?
#
loop_
_entity_poly.entity_id
_entity_poly.type
_entity_poly.pdbx_seq_one_letter_code
_entity_poly.pdbx_strand_id
1 'polypeptide(L)'
;MFRKAQSINQDKKQSFSENEKLKILSTPSSSDVKTFPTTKGRKYSKDWEKTYPWLRYSVEEDAAYCAYCLVFGDGHGDGLFGMIGFRDWKNASGDKRGSLRIHENSKLHSAAKEKADNLIMVSNESKPDICSSISKAYENKIVRNRQILLAIIDVIVSLGQRNIALRGNWDKELKKEDGNFQYFVEWVAKFDEILRHHLQSQGPHYLSPKVQNELIYCCETEIRYVREDVS
;
A
#
# COMPACT_ATOMS: atom_id res chain seq x y z
N MET A 1 20.60 11.35 -23.73
CA MET A 1 20.81 10.96 -22.32
C MET A 1 20.84 9.44 -22.07
N PHE A 2 20.80 8.58 -23.09
CA PHE A 2 20.92 7.12 -22.93
C PHE A 2 22.37 6.60 -22.75
N ARG A 3 23.37 7.47 -22.97
CA ARG A 3 24.82 7.19 -22.92
C ARG A 3 25.39 6.63 -21.61
N LYS A 4 24.63 6.61 -20.51
CA LYS A 4 25.12 6.15 -19.21
C LYS A 4 24.46 4.86 -18.71
N ALA A 5 23.58 4.25 -19.48
CA ALA A 5 22.98 2.98 -19.09
C ALA A 5 23.92 1.78 -19.32
N GLN A 6 25.00 1.92 -20.08
CA GLN A 6 25.76 0.76 -20.55
C GLN A 6 27.27 0.94 -20.44
N SER A 7 27.78 0.49 -19.29
CA SER A 7 29.10 -0.12 -19.19
C SER A 7 29.09 -1.18 -18.09
N ILE A 8 28.10 -2.08 -18.06
CA ILE A 8 28.09 -3.19 -17.10
C ILE A 8 27.61 -4.48 -17.78
N ASN A 9 28.58 -5.39 -17.89
CA ASN A 9 28.56 -6.83 -18.15
C ASN A 9 27.22 -7.59 -18.04
N GLN A 10 27.13 -8.59 -18.92
CA GLN A 10 26.11 -9.62 -19.13
C GLN A 10 25.71 -10.49 -17.91
N ASP A 11 26.00 -10.12 -16.67
CA ASP A 11 25.76 -10.96 -15.47
C ASP A 11 25.16 -10.24 -14.25
N LYS A 12 24.59 -9.03 -14.39
CA LYS A 12 23.95 -8.34 -13.25
C LYS A 12 22.54 -7.87 -13.57
N LYS A 13 21.56 -8.37 -12.80
CA LYS A 13 20.24 -7.74 -12.63
C LYS A 13 20.47 -6.29 -12.21
N GLN A 14 20.46 -5.36 -13.16
CA GLN A 14 20.74 -3.96 -12.87
C GLN A 14 19.50 -3.36 -12.20
N SER A 15 19.51 -3.34 -10.88
CA SER A 15 18.46 -2.70 -10.09
C SER A 15 18.64 -1.19 -10.19
N PHE A 16 17.78 -0.53 -10.96
CA PHE A 16 17.70 0.94 -10.99
C PHE A 16 17.25 1.49 -9.64
N SER A 17 17.83 2.60 -9.19
CA SER A 17 17.30 3.39 -8.07
C SER A 17 15.97 4.05 -8.44
N GLU A 18 15.10 4.36 -7.48
CA GLU A 18 13.77 4.94 -7.77
C GLU A 18 13.83 6.23 -8.59
N ASN A 19 14.82 7.09 -8.34
CA ASN A 19 15.04 8.30 -9.12
C ASN A 19 15.41 8.01 -10.59
N GLU A 20 16.18 6.95 -10.84
CA GLU A 20 16.50 6.52 -12.22
C GLU A 20 15.27 5.93 -12.90
N LYS A 21 14.47 5.14 -12.17
CA LYS A 21 13.19 4.61 -12.65
C LYS A 21 12.27 5.75 -13.09
N LEU A 22 12.05 6.73 -12.23
CA LEU A 22 11.19 7.89 -12.53
C LEU A 22 11.69 8.66 -13.76
N LYS A 23 12.99 8.89 -13.88
CA LYS A 23 13.58 9.52 -15.07
C LYS A 23 13.31 8.72 -16.34
N ILE A 24 13.50 7.40 -16.33
CA ILE A 24 13.26 6.55 -17.51
C ILE A 24 11.79 6.60 -17.92
N LEU A 25 10.87 6.57 -16.96
CA LEU A 25 9.43 6.61 -17.19
C LEU A 25 8.98 7.97 -17.74
N SER A 26 9.52 9.07 -17.21
CA SER A 26 9.13 10.43 -17.59
C SER A 26 9.79 10.94 -18.87
N THR A 27 10.92 10.36 -19.28
CA THR A 27 11.68 10.84 -20.45
C THR A 27 11.01 10.38 -21.75
N PRO A 28 10.63 11.28 -22.67
CA PRO A 28 10.19 10.88 -24.00
C PRO A 28 11.35 10.36 -24.84
N SER A 29 11.09 9.32 -25.62
CA SER A 29 12.07 8.51 -26.39
C SER A 29 12.96 9.31 -27.37
N SER A 30 12.38 10.26 -28.12
CA SER A 30 12.96 10.68 -29.40
C SER A 30 13.06 12.20 -29.59
N SER A 31 13.23 13.00 -28.53
CA SER A 31 13.36 14.46 -28.71
C SER A 31 14.59 14.86 -29.55
N ASP A 32 15.66 14.05 -29.53
CA ASP A 32 16.97 14.50 -30.01
C ASP A 32 17.48 13.77 -31.27
N VAL A 33 16.79 12.72 -31.75
CA VAL A 33 17.26 11.89 -32.88
C VAL A 33 16.70 12.42 -34.21
N LYS A 34 17.57 12.99 -35.05
CA LYS A 34 17.20 13.54 -36.37
C LYS A 34 17.07 12.47 -37.46
N THR A 35 17.79 11.35 -37.35
CA THR A 35 17.83 10.30 -38.38
C THR A 35 17.98 8.92 -37.74
N PHE A 36 17.13 7.97 -38.15
CA PHE A 36 17.20 6.57 -37.72
C PHE A 36 18.01 5.74 -38.72
N PRO A 37 18.93 4.87 -38.26
CA PRO A 37 19.63 3.90 -39.08
C PRO A 37 18.66 3.07 -39.94
N THR A 38 19.09 2.74 -41.15
CA THR A 38 18.30 1.92 -42.07
C THR A 38 18.98 0.57 -42.25
N THR A 39 18.29 -0.49 -41.84
CA THR A 39 18.76 -1.87 -41.93
C THR A 39 17.86 -2.63 -42.91
N LYS A 40 18.44 -3.12 -44.02
CA LYS A 40 17.70 -3.81 -45.10
C LYS A 40 16.50 -3.01 -45.65
N GLY A 41 16.67 -1.69 -45.79
CA GLY A 41 15.64 -0.78 -46.29
C GLY A 41 14.52 -0.44 -45.29
N ARG A 42 14.63 -0.87 -44.03
CA ARG A 42 13.65 -0.57 -42.98
C ARG A 42 14.33 0.18 -41.83
N LYS A 43 13.56 1.02 -41.14
CA LYS A 43 14.02 1.81 -40.00
C LYS A 43 12.92 1.91 -38.95
N TYR A 44 13.31 2.27 -37.74
CA TYR A 44 12.37 2.63 -36.67
C TYR A 44 11.44 3.77 -37.11
N SER A 45 10.15 3.67 -36.78
CA SER A 45 9.17 4.72 -37.04
C SER A 45 8.82 5.46 -35.75
N LYS A 46 9.11 6.76 -35.72
CA LYS A 46 8.78 7.63 -34.58
C LYS A 46 7.28 7.75 -34.35
N ASP A 47 6.45 7.52 -35.36
CA ASP A 47 4.98 7.54 -35.20
C ASP A 47 4.47 6.44 -34.26
N TRP A 48 5.22 5.35 -34.09
CA TRP A 48 4.86 4.30 -33.12
C TRP A 48 4.83 4.83 -31.69
N GLU A 49 5.61 5.84 -31.34
CA GLU A 49 5.62 6.43 -29.99
C GLU A 49 4.31 7.15 -29.65
N LYS A 50 3.56 7.61 -30.67
CA LYS A 50 2.23 8.20 -30.47
C LYS A 50 1.20 7.14 -30.06
N THR A 51 1.31 5.96 -30.66
CA THR A 51 0.42 4.82 -30.35
C THR A 51 0.86 4.07 -29.10
N TYR A 52 2.17 4.01 -28.84
CA TYR A 52 2.78 3.25 -27.76
C TYR A 52 3.65 4.18 -26.89
N PRO A 53 3.05 4.90 -25.91
CA PRO A 53 3.77 5.87 -25.08
C PRO A 53 4.91 5.29 -24.23
N TRP A 54 4.97 3.96 -24.07
CA TRP A 54 6.03 3.25 -23.36
C TRP A 54 7.27 2.95 -24.23
N LEU A 55 7.18 3.14 -25.56
CA LEU A 55 8.23 2.77 -26.49
C LEU A 55 9.40 3.77 -26.41
N ARG A 56 10.61 3.24 -26.28
CA ARG A 56 11.86 4.00 -26.21
C ARG A 56 12.86 3.46 -27.21
N TYR A 57 13.51 4.31 -28.00
CA TYR A 57 14.50 3.89 -28.98
C TYR A 57 15.92 4.23 -28.52
N SER A 58 16.84 3.26 -28.65
CA SER A 58 18.27 3.44 -28.44
C SER A 58 18.99 3.51 -29.79
N VAL A 59 19.63 4.66 -30.07
CA VAL A 59 20.43 4.85 -31.28
C VAL A 59 21.69 3.98 -31.27
N GLU A 60 22.29 3.79 -30.09
CA GLU A 60 23.55 3.03 -29.93
C GLU A 60 23.36 1.55 -30.28
N GLU A 61 22.19 1.01 -29.95
CA GLU A 61 21.85 -0.40 -30.18
C GLU A 61 21.02 -0.65 -31.44
N ASP A 62 20.57 0.40 -32.13
CA ASP A 62 19.51 0.33 -33.14
C ASP A 62 18.36 -0.57 -32.69
N ALA A 63 17.82 -0.31 -31.49
CA ALA A 63 16.84 -1.16 -30.83
C ALA A 63 15.78 -0.37 -30.06
N ALA A 64 14.57 -0.94 -29.95
CA ALA A 64 13.47 -0.37 -29.20
C ALA A 64 13.16 -1.17 -27.93
N TYR A 65 12.81 -0.46 -26.85
CA TYR A 65 12.55 -0.98 -25.52
C TYR A 65 11.22 -0.47 -25.00
N CYS A 66 10.67 -1.18 -24.03
CA CYS A 66 9.56 -0.74 -23.23
C CYS A 66 10.08 -0.17 -21.91
N ALA A 67 9.79 1.11 -21.64
CA ALA A 67 10.21 1.77 -20.40
C ALA A 67 9.72 1.01 -19.15
N TYR A 68 8.48 0.52 -19.16
CA TYR A 68 7.90 -0.23 -18.03
C TYR A 68 8.63 -1.55 -17.81
N CYS A 69 8.78 -2.35 -18.87
CA CYS A 69 9.41 -3.67 -18.77
C CYS A 69 10.92 -3.60 -18.55
N LEU A 70 11.59 -2.55 -19.02
CA LEU A 70 13.00 -2.30 -18.72
C LEU A 70 13.22 -2.06 -17.22
N VAL A 71 12.31 -1.32 -16.58
CA VAL A 71 12.44 -0.91 -15.18
C VAL A 71 11.90 -1.96 -14.20
N PHE A 72 10.79 -2.61 -14.53
CA PHE A 72 10.06 -3.51 -13.64
C PHE A 72 9.99 -4.97 -14.13
N GLY A 73 10.65 -5.28 -15.24
CA GLY A 73 10.78 -6.65 -15.73
C GLY A 73 11.56 -7.51 -14.74
N ASP A 74 11.09 -8.74 -14.55
CA ASP A 74 11.68 -9.72 -13.65
C ASP A 74 12.74 -10.61 -14.33
N GLY A 75 12.95 -10.43 -15.63
CA GLY A 75 13.82 -11.25 -16.46
C GLY A 75 13.22 -12.62 -16.82
N HIS A 76 11.97 -12.89 -16.42
CA HIS A 76 11.28 -14.13 -16.69
C HIS A 76 10.18 -13.89 -17.74
N GLY A 77 10.51 -14.06 -19.03
CA GLY A 77 9.55 -13.93 -20.13
C GLY A 77 10.15 -13.45 -21.45
N ASP A 78 9.30 -12.91 -22.33
CA ASP A 78 9.70 -12.33 -23.63
C ASP A 78 10.50 -11.04 -23.41
N GLY A 79 11.77 -11.21 -23.04
CA GLY A 79 12.73 -10.16 -22.72
C GLY A 79 13.11 -9.28 -23.92
N LEU A 80 12.45 -9.45 -25.06
CA LEU A 80 12.68 -8.72 -26.29
C LEU A 80 12.57 -7.20 -26.09
N PHE A 81 11.54 -6.72 -25.39
CA PHE A 81 11.35 -5.29 -25.14
C PHE A 81 11.93 -4.81 -23.79
N GLY A 82 12.40 -5.72 -22.94
CA GLY A 82 12.94 -5.39 -21.61
C GLY A 82 14.46 -5.45 -21.53
N MET A 83 15.06 -6.57 -21.96
CA MET A 83 16.50 -6.85 -21.79
C MET A 83 17.27 -6.85 -23.12
N ILE A 84 16.69 -7.37 -24.20
CA ILE A 84 17.41 -7.63 -25.45
C ILE A 84 17.34 -6.43 -26.41
N GLY A 85 16.20 -5.75 -26.45
CA GLY A 85 15.91 -4.73 -27.45
C GLY A 85 15.29 -5.31 -28.71
N PHE A 86 14.16 -4.73 -29.12
CA PHE A 86 13.43 -5.10 -30.32
C PHE A 86 14.03 -4.43 -31.56
N ARG A 87 14.37 -5.21 -32.59
CA ARG A 87 14.97 -4.72 -33.85
C ARG A 87 14.20 -5.11 -35.12
N ASP A 88 13.11 -5.87 -35.01
CA ASP A 88 12.38 -6.38 -36.16
C ASP A 88 11.35 -5.36 -36.69
N TRP A 89 11.85 -4.33 -37.37
CA TRP A 89 11.02 -3.26 -37.94
C TRP A 89 9.96 -3.75 -38.94
N LYS A 90 10.15 -4.93 -39.54
CA LYS A 90 9.18 -5.53 -40.48
C LYS A 90 7.88 -5.91 -39.78
N ASN A 91 8.01 -6.47 -38.58
CA ASN A 91 6.90 -7.04 -37.83
C ASN A 91 6.48 -6.15 -36.65
N ALA A 92 7.03 -4.94 -36.56
CA ALA A 92 6.72 -3.98 -35.50
C ALA A 92 5.23 -3.60 -35.47
N SER A 93 4.67 -3.25 -36.62
CA SER A 93 3.29 -2.79 -36.78
C SER A 93 2.42 -3.83 -37.49
N GLY A 94 1.20 -4.03 -36.99
CA GLY A 94 0.18 -4.85 -37.65
C GLY A 94 -0.93 -5.21 -36.67
N ASP A 95 -2.19 -5.11 -37.12
CA ASP A 95 -3.35 -5.22 -36.24
C ASP A 95 -3.44 -6.56 -35.51
N LYS A 96 -3.07 -7.68 -36.13
CA LYS A 96 -3.17 -9.01 -35.47
C LYS A 96 -1.82 -9.63 -35.12
N ARG A 97 -0.74 -9.22 -35.77
CA ARG A 97 0.60 -9.86 -35.67
C ARG A 97 1.73 -8.89 -35.35
N GLY A 98 1.42 -7.61 -35.13
CA GLY A 98 2.44 -6.62 -34.78
C GLY A 98 3.03 -6.90 -33.40
N SER A 99 4.35 -7.05 -33.33
CA SER A 99 5.06 -7.33 -32.08
C SER A 99 4.79 -6.28 -31.00
N LEU A 100 4.66 -5.00 -31.38
CA LEU A 100 4.35 -3.92 -30.44
C LEU A 100 2.97 -4.09 -29.79
N ARG A 101 1.95 -4.45 -30.59
CA ARG A 101 0.59 -4.69 -30.10
C ARG A 101 0.51 -5.95 -29.26
N ILE A 102 1.19 -7.02 -29.67
CA ILE A 102 1.26 -8.26 -28.89
C ILE A 102 1.91 -7.99 -27.53
N HIS A 103 3.00 -7.21 -27.50
CA HIS A 103 3.67 -6.82 -26.28
C HIS A 103 2.79 -6.00 -25.34
N GLU A 104 2.13 -4.95 -25.82
CA GLU A 104 1.20 -4.13 -25.02
C GLU A 104 0.13 -4.99 -24.33
N ASN A 105 -0.41 -5.99 -25.05
CA ASN A 105 -1.46 -6.87 -24.52
C ASN A 105 -0.91 -8.04 -23.68
N SER A 106 0.41 -8.12 -23.47
CA SER A 106 1.01 -9.20 -22.69
C SER A 106 0.81 -8.96 -21.18
N LYS A 107 0.62 -10.04 -20.43
CA LYS A 107 0.48 -9.97 -18.97
C LYS A 107 1.71 -9.35 -18.29
N LEU A 108 2.90 -9.60 -18.84
CA LEU A 108 4.16 -9.05 -18.33
C LEU A 108 4.21 -7.53 -18.49
N HIS A 109 3.79 -7.01 -19.64
CA HIS A 109 3.66 -5.57 -19.85
C HIS A 109 2.66 -4.95 -18.88
N SER A 110 1.46 -5.53 -18.76
CA SER A 110 0.43 -5.00 -17.85
C SER A 110 0.90 -4.95 -16.40
N ALA A 111 1.57 -5.99 -15.91
CA ALA A 111 2.11 -6.02 -14.55
C ALA A 111 3.25 -5.00 -14.35
N ALA A 112 4.12 -4.83 -15.35
CA ALA A 112 5.18 -3.82 -15.29
C ALA A 112 4.63 -2.39 -15.33
N LYS A 113 3.59 -2.16 -16.15
CA LYS A 113 2.87 -0.89 -16.25
C LYS A 113 2.19 -0.52 -14.95
N GLU A 114 1.49 -1.46 -14.32
CA GLU A 114 0.85 -1.23 -13.01
C GLU A 114 1.87 -0.82 -11.93
N LYS A 115 3.05 -1.46 -11.92
CA LYS A 115 4.14 -1.06 -11.00
C LYS A 115 4.67 0.34 -11.31
N ALA A 116 4.81 0.68 -12.60
CA ALA A 116 5.23 2.02 -13.02
C ALA A 116 4.22 3.09 -12.61
N ASP A 117 2.93 2.85 -12.87
CA ASP A 117 1.85 3.77 -12.51
C ASP A 117 1.81 4.00 -11.00
N ASN A 118 1.92 2.93 -10.19
CA ASN A 118 1.98 3.06 -8.73
C ASN A 118 3.19 3.89 -8.26
N LEU A 119 4.39 3.66 -8.82
CA LEU A 119 5.58 4.44 -8.47
C LEU A 119 5.38 5.93 -8.80
N ILE A 120 4.83 6.24 -9.98
CA ILE A 120 4.55 7.61 -10.41
C ILE A 120 3.54 8.27 -9.48
N MET A 121 2.43 7.59 -9.15
CA MET A 121 1.40 8.12 -8.26
C MET A 121 1.92 8.40 -6.84
N VAL A 122 2.78 7.52 -6.30
CA VAL A 122 3.43 7.74 -5.00
C VAL A 122 4.40 8.91 -5.07
N SER A 123 5.22 9.00 -6.13
CA SER A 123 6.19 10.10 -6.29
C SER A 123 5.55 11.47 -6.45
N ASN A 124 4.33 11.53 -7.01
CA ASN A 124 3.56 12.75 -7.19
C ASN A 124 2.58 13.02 -6.03
N GLU A 125 2.75 12.32 -4.89
CA GLU A 125 1.92 12.46 -3.68
C GLU A 125 0.41 12.24 -3.93
N SER A 126 0.04 11.64 -5.06
CA SER A 126 -1.35 11.35 -5.43
C SER A 126 -1.88 10.11 -4.70
N LYS A 127 -0.97 9.26 -4.20
CA LYS A 127 -1.28 8.06 -3.41
C LYS A 127 -0.21 7.88 -2.32
N PRO A 128 -0.58 7.59 -1.07
CA PRO A 128 0.41 7.26 -0.05
C PRO A 128 1.12 5.95 -0.39
N ASP A 129 2.40 5.85 -0.02
CA ASP A 129 3.12 4.58 -0.08
C ASP A 129 2.53 3.56 0.92
N ILE A 130 2.91 2.29 0.76
CA ILE A 130 2.36 1.20 1.58
C ILE A 130 2.77 1.36 3.04
N CYS A 131 4.01 1.75 3.32
CA CYS A 131 4.49 1.92 4.69
C CYS A 131 3.74 3.05 5.39
N SER A 132 3.59 4.22 4.75
CA SER A 132 2.80 5.32 5.33
C SER A 132 1.33 4.93 5.54
N SER A 133 0.73 4.20 4.60
CA SER A 133 -0.64 3.70 4.73
C SER A 133 -0.82 2.76 5.92
N ILE A 134 0.11 1.81 6.12
CA ILE A 134 0.10 0.88 7.25
C ILE A 134 0.31 1.63 8.57
N SER A 135 1.29 2.53 8.63
CA SER A 135 1.55 3.35 9.81
C SER A 135 0.31 4.16 10.20
N LYS A 136 -0.37 4.78 9.23
CA LYS A 136 -1.60 5.54 9.48
C LYS A 136 -2.74 4.65 9.97
N ALA A 137 -2.92 3.48 9.38
CA ALA A 137 -3.93 2.52 9.83
C ALA A 137 -3.67 2.06 11.27
N TYR A 138 -2.40 1.85 11.63
CA TYR A 138 -1.99 1.47 12.98
C TYR A 138 -2.23 2.61 13.99
N GLU A 139 -1.85 3.85 13.66
CA GLU A 139 -2.16 5.04 14.46
C GLU A 139 -3.66 5.18 14.72
N ASN A 140 -4.47 5.07 13.67
CA ASN A 140 -5.93 5.16 13.77
C ASN A 140 -6.48 4.06 14.69
N LYS A 141 -5.92 2.84 14.64
CA LYS A 141 -6.29 1.75 15.53
C LYS A 141 -5.94 2.07 16.99
N ILE A 142 -4.76 2.63 17.27
CA ILE A 142 -4.37 3.06 18.62
C ILE A 142 -5.34 4.11 19.15
N VAL A 143 -5.61 5.16 18.37
CA VAL A 143 -6.51 6.26 18.77
C VAL A 143 -7.91 5.72 19.06
N ARG A 144 -8.44 4.89 18.16
CA ARG A 144 -9.74 4.24 18.33
C ARG A 144 -9.79 3.38 19.60
N ASN A 145 -8.78 2.53 19.82
CA ASN A 145 -8.74 1.65 21.00
C ASN A 145 -8.64 2.45 22.30
N ARG A 146 -7.88 3.56 22.31
CA ARG A 146 -7.80 4.45 23.47
C ARG A 146 -9.16 5.08 23.79
N GLN A 147 -9.90 5.55 22.79
CA GLN A 147 -11.24 6.12 22.99
C GLN A 147 -12.20 5.08 23.60
N ILE A 148 -12.19 3.86 23.09
CA ILE A 148 -13.00 2.74 23.63
C ILE A 148 -12.63 2.45 25.09
N LEU A 149 -11.34 2.32 25.38
CA LEU A 149 -10.87 2.03 26.74
C LEU A 149 -11.21 3.17 27.70
N LEU A 150 -11.11 4.43 27.28
CA LEU A 150 -11.50 5.58 28.09
C LEU A 150 -12.99 5.52 28.47
N ALA A 151 -13.88 5.21 27.52
CA ALA A 151 -15.30 5.06 27.80
C ALA A 151 -15.58 3.92 28.80
N ILE A 152 -14.88 2.80 28.68
CA ILE A 152 -15.02 1.65 29.60
C ILE A 152 -14.49 2.00 31.00
N ILE A 153 -13.32 2.65 31.08
CA ILE A 153 -12.72 3.09 32.35
C ILE A 153 -13.62 4.12 33.03
N ASP A 154 -14.23 5.04 32.28
CA ASP A 154 -15.15 6.04 32.81
C ASP A 154 -16.36 5.39 33.50
N VAL A 155 -16.89 4.30 32.93
CA VAL A 155 -17.93 3.49 33.59
C VAL A 155 -17.41 2.87 34.90
N ILE A 156 -16.20 2.28 34.90
CA ILE A 156 -15.60 1.68 36.11
C ILE A 156 -15.44 2.72 37.21
N VAL A 157 -14.86 3.88 36.88
CA VAL A 157 -14.63 4.98 37.82
C VAL A 157 -15.94 5.54 38.34
N SER A 158 -16.93 5.77 37.46
CA SER A 158 -18.25 6.28 37.84
C SER A 158 -18.99 5.36 38.81
N LEU A 159 -18.92 4.04 38.58
CA LEU A 159 -19.51 3.05 39.50
C LEU A 159 -18.77 3.03 40.83
N GLY A 160 -17.43 3.05 40.80
CA GLY A 160 -16.59 3.10 42.00
C GLY A 160 -16.84 4.34 42.86
N GLN A 161 -16.91 5.52 42.25
CA GLN A 161 -17.17 6.79 42.95
C GLN A 161 -18.51 6.81 43.70
N ARG A 162 -19.50 6.08 43.22
CA ARG A 162 -20.84 5.99 43.83
C ARG A 162 -21.03 4.76 44.70
N ASN A 163 -19.96 3.97 44.94
CA ASN A 163 -20.02 2.68 45.63
C ASN A 163 -21.06 1.72 45.02
N ILE A 164 -21.24 1.75 43.70
CA ILE A 164 -22.13 0.85 42.98
C ILE A 164 -21.32 -0.38 42.58
N ALA A 165 -21.82 -1.57 42.94
CA ALA A 165 -21.19 -2.82 42.57
C ALA A 165 -21.10 -2.96 41.04
N LEU A 166 -19.92 -3.23 40.49
CA LEU A 166 -19.74 -3.45 39.05
C LEU A 166 -20.37 -4.78 38.60
N ARG A 167 -20.37 -5.76 39.50
CA ARG A 167 -20.79 -7.13 39.28
C ARG A 167 -22.15 -7.43 39.89
N GLY A 168 -22.82 -8.42 39.34
CA GLY A 168 -24.10 -8.90 39.83
C GLY A 168 -24.20 -10.41 39.84
N ASN A 169 -25.42 -10.91 39.98
CA ASN A 169 -25.65 -12.34 40.08
C ASN A 169 -25.59 -12.99 38.70
N TRP A 170 -25.17 -14.26 38.68
CA TRP A 170 -25.23 -15.07 37.46
C TRP A 170 -26.66 -15.51 37.19
N ASP A 171 -27.19 -15.11 36.04
CA ASP A 171 -28.46 -15.61 35.52
C ASP A 171 -28.23 -16.94 34.79
N LYS A 172 -28.82 -18.01 35.33
CA LYS A 172 -28.68 -19.37 34.78
C LYS A 172 -29.45 -19.56 33.48
N GLU A 173 -30.56 -18.86 33.30
CA GLU A 173 -31.43 -18.97 32.12
C GLU A 173 -30.81 -18.21 30.95
N LEU A 174 -30.36 -16.98 31.21
CA LEU A 174 -29.72 -16.12 30.22
C LEU A 174 -28.22 -16.42 30.03
N LYS A 175 -27.65 -17.30 30.88
CA LYS A 175 -26.23 -17.66 30.91
C LYS A 175 -25.31 -16.44 30.85
N LYS A 176 -25.63 -15.42 31.62
CA LYS A 176 -24.89 -14.16 31.68
C LYS A 176 -24.92 -13.58 33.09
N GLU A 177 -23.97 -12.74 33.39
CA GLU A 177 -23.96 -11.95 34.62
C GLU A 177 -24.93 -10.76 34.48
N ASP A 178 -25.79 -10.54 35.47
CA ASP A 178 -26.65 -9.36 35.58
C ASP A 178 -25.93 -8.26 36.38
N GLY A 179 -24.83 -7.75 35.82
CA GLY A 179 -23.96 -6.76 36.46
C GLY A 179 -24.11 -5.36 35.90
N ASN A 180 -23.94 -4.34 36.76
CA ASN A 180 -24.02 -2.94 36.37
C ASN A 180 -22.98 -2.55 35.30
N PHE A 181 -21.78 -3.14 35.33
CA PHE A 181 -20.71 -2.80 34.38
C PHE A 181 -21.14 -3.02 32.93
N GLN A 182 -21.66 -4.22 32.62
CA GLN A 182 -22.10 -4.54 31.26
C GLN A 182 -23.26 -3.61 30.83
N TYR A 183 -24.23 -3.41 31.73
CA TYR A 183 -25.38 -2.55 31.47
C TYR A 183 -24.96 -1.11 31.14
N PHE A 184 -24.08 -0.51 31.95
CA PHE A 184 -23.66 0.88 31.73
C PHE A 184 -22.74 1.04 30.52
N VAL A 185 -21.89 0.06 30.20
CA VAL A 185 -21.12 0.08 28.93
C VAL A 185 -22.06 0.05 27.73
N GLU A 186 -23.08 -0.81 27.73
CA GLU A 186 -24.10 -0.85 26.68
C GLU A 186 -24.93 0.44 26.63
N TRP A 187 -25.18 1.06 27.78
CA TRP A 187 -25.88 2.35 27.86
C TRP A 187 -25.04 3.48 27.24
N VAL A 188 -23.75 3.58 27.56
CA VAL A 188 -22.84 4.57 26.95
C VAL A 188 -22.75 4.36 25.43
N ALA A 189 -22.71 3.10 24.97
CA ALA A 189 -22.69 2.77 23.55
C ALA A 189 -23.95 3.22 22.77
N LYS A 190 -25.04 3.60 23.44
CA LYS A 190 -26.18 4.24 22.76
C LYS A 190 -25.84 5.63 22.22
N PHE A 191 -24.83 6.28 22.78
CA PHE A 191 -24.42 7.65 22.47
C PHE A 191 -22.98 7.74 21.92
N ASP A 192 -22.15 6.72 22.15
CA ASP A 192 -20.81 6.59 21.58
C ASP A 192 -20.80 5.59 20.40
N GLU A 193 -20.76 6.12 19.18
CA GLU A 193 -20.74 5.33 17.95
C GLU A 193 -19.50 4.42 17.83
N ILE A 194 -18.36 4.88 18.33
CA ILE A 194 -17.10 4.14 18.24
C ILE A 194 -17.17 2.92 19.16
N LEU A 195 -17.63 3.11 20.39
CA LEU A 195 -17.88 2.03 21.34
C LEU A 195 -18.97 1.10 20.81
N ARG A 196 -20.08 1.62 20.26
CA ARG A 196 -21.16 0.81 19.69
C ARG A 196 -20.68 -0.14 18.61
N HIS A 197 -19.96 0.39 17.62
CA HIS A 197 -19.39 -0.43 16.56
C HIS A 197 -18.38 -1.45 17.10
N HIS A 198 -17.63 -1.12 18.15
CA HIS A 198 -16.72 -2.06 18.78
C HIS A 198 -17.46 -3.21 19.46
N LEU A 199 -18.54 -2.94 20.19
CA LEU A 199 -19.37 -3.97 20.83
C LEU A 199 -20.09 -4.89 19.84
N GLN A 200 -20.33 -4.43 18.61
CA GLN A 200 -20.91 -5.24 17.53
C GLN A 200 -19.87 -6.04 16.72
N SER A 201 -18.58 -5.74 16.89
CA SER A 201 -17.51 -6.35 16.11
C SER A 201 -17.11 -7.74 16.64
N GLN A 202 -16.57 -8.63 15.80
CA GLN A 202 -16.11 -9.97 16.20
C GLN A 202 -14.72 -9.96 16.89
N GLY A 203 -14.49 -9.01 17.79
CA GLY A 203 -13.18 -8.74 18.41
C GLY A 203 -13.18 -8.80 19.94
N PRO A 204 -12.03 -8.56 20.59
CA PRO A 204 -11.96 -8.51 22.04
C PRO A 204 -12.66 -7.26 22.56
N HIS A 205 -13.79 -7.44 23.26
CA HIS A 205 -14.62 -6.33 23.74
C HIS A 205 -14.11 -5.62 25.00
N TYR A 206 -13.02 -6.11 25.61
CA TYR A 206 -12.51 -5.66 26.91
C TYR A 206 -13.48 -5.80 28.09
N LEU A 207 -14.60 -6.53 27.91
CA LEU A 207 -15.65 -6.70 28.93
C LEU A 207 -15.55 -8.00 29.73
N SER A 208 -14.53 -8.82 29.49
CA SER A 208 -14.39 -10.08 30.22
C SER A 208 -14.11 -9.83 31.70
N PRO A 209 -14.53 -10.72 32.61
CA PRO A 209 -14.24 -10.58 34.04
C PRO A 209 -12.75 -10.40 34.36
N LYS A 210 -11.88 -11.05 33.57
CA LYS A 210 -10.43 -10.92 33.69
C LYS A 210 -9.95 -9.51 33.33
N VAL A 211 -10.34 -9.00 32.15
CA VAL A 211 -9.94 -7.67 31.70
C VAL A 211 -10.52 -6.59 32.60
N GLN A 212 -11.76 -6.75 33.06
CA GLN A 212 -12.37 -5.85 34.04
C GLN A 212 -11.51 -5.75 35.32
N ASN A 213 -11.06 -6.88 35.87
CA ASN A 213 -10.19 -6.88 37.05
C ASN A 213 -8.84 -6.19 36.78
N GLU A 214 -8.25 -6.41 35.62
CA GLU A 214 -7.00 -5.74 35.21
C GLU A 214 -7.19 -4.21 35.13
N LEU A 215 -8.29 -3.74 34.54
CA LEU A 215 -8.61 -2.30 34.47
C LEU A 215 -8.85 -1.69 35.85
N ILE A 216 -9.56 -2.40 36.74
CA ILE A 216 -9.77 -1.96 38.12
C ILE A 216 -8.42 -1.84 38.85
N TYR A 217 -7.53 -2.81 38.70
CA TYR A 217 -6.20 -2.78 39.30
C TYR A 217 -5.35 -1.61 38.78
N CYS A 218 -5.42 -1.32 37.48
CA CYS A 218 -4.78 -0.12 36.92
C CYS A 218 -5.32 1.16 37.57
N CYS A 219 -6.66 1.28 37.70
CA CYS A 219 -7.27 2.44 38.37
C CYS A 219 -6.81 2.58 39.82
N GLU A 220 -6.79 1.48 40.58
CA GLU A 220 -6.29 1.42 41.96
C GLU A 220 -4.85 1.92 42.07
N THR A 221 -3.99 1.46 41.16
CA THR A 221 -2.56 1.81 41.14
C THR A 221 -2.35 3.30 40.90
N GLU A 222 -3.02 3.87 39.89
CA GLU A 222 -2.94 5.30 39.57
C GLU A 222 -3.47 6.18 40.70
N ILE A 223 -4.60 5.78 41.32
CA ILE A 223 -5.18 6.53 42.45
C ILE A 223 -4.23 6.55 43.66
N ARG A 224 -3.55 5.43 43.95
CA ARG A 224 -2.57 5.36 45.04
C ARG A 224 -1.35 6.23 44.77
N TYR A 225 -0.82 6.15 43.55
CA TYR A 225 0.33 6.94 43.13
C TYR A 225 0.07 8.45 43.31
N VAL A 226 -1.08 8.95 42.83
CA VAL A 226 -1.47 10.36 42.99
C VAL A 226 -1.62 10.76 44.47
N ARG A 227 -2.09 9.85 45.33
CA ARG A 227 -2.20 10.12 46.77
C ARG A 227 -0.84 10.27 47.44
N GLU A 228 0.15 9.48 47.04
CA GLU A 228 1.51 9.52 47.58
C GLU A 228 2.28 10.76 47.12
N ASP A 229 2.10 11.22 45.87
CA ASP A 229 2.74 12.42 45.34
C ASP A 229 2.20 13.75 45.94
N VAL A 230 0.99 13.73 46.51
CA VAL A 230 0.31 14.91 47.08
C VAL A 230 0.43 14.97 48.62
N SER A 231 0.94 13.91 49.25
CA SER A 231 1.13 13.81 50.72
C SER A 231 2.53 14.21 51.15
#